data_AF-A0A645EC39-F1
#
_entry.id   AF-A0A645EC39-F1
#
_cell.length_a   1.000
_cell.length_b   1.000
_cell.length_c   1.000
_cell.angle_alpha   90.00
_cell.angle_beta   90.00
_cell.angle_gamma   90.00
#
_symmetry.space_group_name_H-M   'P 1'
#
loop_
_entity.id
_entity.type
_entity.pdbx_description
1 polymer ?
#
loop_
_entity_poly.entity_id
_entity_poly.type
_entity_poly.pdbx_seq_one_letter_code
_entity_poly.pdbx_strand_id
1 'polypeptide(L)'
;MKSKRLDDCYLYTTFEPCPMCTSAVIWAKMKGIVFGANMNDETEQCPQRIKIRCFNIIKKGTPKLELYSNFMRKECKELLKLCR
;
A
#
# COMPACT_ATOMS: atom_id res chain seq x y z
N MET A 1 9.36 -18.07 14.21
CA MET A 1 8.77 -16.72 14.39
C MET A 1 7.87 -16.74 15.62
N LYS A 2 8.08 -15.85 16.59
CA LYS A 2 7.40 -15.89 17.91
C LYS A 2 6.11 -15.02 18.00
N SER A 3 5.79 -14.18 17.01
CA SER A 3 4.56 -13.38 17.00
C SER A 3 3.92 -13.37 15.61
N LYS A 4 2.58 -13.49 15.58
CA LYS A 4 1.74 -13.37 14.37
C LYS A 4 1.28 -11.93 14.11
N ARG A 5 1.60 -11.01 15.02
CA ARG A 5 1.17 -9.61 14.99
C ARG A 5 2.39 -8.70 14.92
N LEU A 6 2.22 -7.59 14.20
CA LEU A 6 3.19 -6.51 14.00
C LEU A 6 2.59 -5.21 14.52
N ASP A 7 2.10 -5.23 15.75
CA ASP A 7 1.59 -4.03 16.41
C ASP A 7 2.69 -2.93 16.40
N ASP A 8 2.28 -1.66 16.31
CA ASP A 8 3.17 -0.47 16.20
C ASP A 8 4.09 -0.38 14.97
N CYS A 9 3.98 -1.30 14.02
CA CYS A 9 4.78 -1.27 12.80
C CYS A 9 4.07 -0.54 11.65
N TYR A 10 4.81 0.18 10.81
CA TYR A 10 4.32 0.78 9.57
C TYR A 10 4.89 0.07 8.34
N LEU A 11 4.05 -0.16 7.34
CA LEU A 11 4.49 -0.64 6.03
C LEU A 11 4.83 0.56 5.14
N TYR A 12 6.09 0.69 4.73
CA TYR A 12 6.53 1.69 3.76
C TYR A 12 6.63 1.06 2.37
N THR A 13 5.95 1.63 1.39
CA THR A 13 5.96 1.14 0.00
C THR A 13 6.14 2.30 -0.98
N THR A 14 6.84 2.06 -2.09
CA THR A 14 6.98 3.06 -3.16
C THR A 14 5.67 3.28 -3.90
N PHE A 15 4.83 2.25 -4.00
CA PHE A 15 3.56 2.27 -4.71
C PHE A 15 2.40 1.79 -3.84
N GLU A 16 1.20 2.32 -4.05
CA GLU A 16 0.00 1.96 -3.31
C GLU A 16 -0.19 0.43 -3.28
N PRO A 17 -0.28 -0.20 -2.09
CA PRO A 17 -0.38 -1.65 -2.00
C PRO A 17 -1.65 -2.17 -2.67
N CYS A 18 -1.53 -3.32 -3.32
CA CYS A 18 -2.65 -3.99 -3.97
C CYS A 18 -3.62 -4.56 -2.91
N PRO A 19 -4.80 -5.07 -3.31
CA PRO A 19 -5.77 -5.59 -2.34
C PRO A 19 -5.26 -6.73 -1.48
N MET A 20 -4.41 -7.60 -2.05
CA MET A 20 -3.79 -8.70 -1.32
C MET A 20 -2.86 -8.18 -0.22
N CYS A 21 -1.94 -7.29 -0.56
CA CYS A 21 -0.99 -6.71 0.39
C CYS A 21 -1.70 -5.91 1.48
N THR A 22 -2.69 -5.09 1.10
CA THR A 22 -3.48 -4.30 2.07
C THR A 22 -4.21 -5.21 3.05
N SER A 23 -4.78 -6.32 2.57
CA SER A 23 -5.39 -7.31 3.45
C SER A 23 -4.36 -7.89 4.41
N ALA A 24 -3.20 -8.35 3.91
CA ALA A 24 -2.16 -8.93 4.74
C ALA A 24 -1.70 -8.00 5.89
N VAL A 25 -1.61 -6.70 5.64
CA VAL A 25 -1.31 -5.68 6.67
C VAL A 25 -2.38 -5.65 7.77
N ILE A 26 -3.66 -5.73 7.38
CA ILE A 26 -4.79 -5.81 8.32
C ILE A 26 -4.70 -7.10 9.15
N TRP A 27 -4.44 -8.25 8.53
CA TRP A 27 -4.26 -9.54 9.23
C TRP A 27 -3.10 -9.50 10.22
N ALA A 28 -2.00 -8.84 9.85
CA ALA A 28 -0.83 -8.65 10.71
C ALA A 28 -1.05 -7.61 11.83
N LYS A 29 -2.18 -6.90 11.82
CA LYS A 29 -2.53 -5.83 12.79
C LYS A 29 -1.43 -4.77 12.91
N MET A 30 -0.88 -4.37 11.77
CA MET A 30 0.06 -3.26 11.71
C MET A 30 -0.59 -1.95 12.15
N LYS A 31 0.21 -0.92 12.42
CA LYS A 31 -0.29 0.40 12.79
C LYS A 31 -0.77 1.19 11.56
N GLY A 32 -0.04 1.09 10.45
CA GLY A 32 -0.39 1.84 9.25
C GLY A 32 0.41 1.49 8.01
N ILE A 33 0.08 2.19 6.93
CA ILE A 33 0.70 2.09 5.61
C ILE A 33 1.11 3.48 5.17
N VAL A 34 2.34 3.61 4.69
CA VAL A 34 2.90 4.80 4.06
C VAL A 34 3.24 4.45 2.62
N PHE A 35 2.66 5.15 1.65
CA PHE A 35 2.98 4.92 0.24
C PHE A 35 3.18 6.20 -0.57
N GLY A 36 4.00 6.11 -1.61
CA GLY A 36 4.35 7.23 -2.47
C GLY A 36 3.44 7.39 -3.69
N ALA A 37 3.75 6.67 -4.77
CA ALA A 37 2.94 6.69 -5.97
C ALA A 37 1.61 5.94 -5.77
N ASN A 38 0.57 6.38 -6.46
CA ASN A 38 -0.79 5.85 -6.29
C ASN A 38 -1.39 5.37 -7.60
N MET A 39 -2.55 4.71 -7.53
CA MET A 39 -3.20 4.17 -8.73
C MET A 39 -3.54 5.23 -9.79
N ASN A 40 -3.75 6.49 -9.44
CA ASN A 40 -4.00 7.57 -10.41
C ASN A 40 -2.73 8.04 -11.13
N ASP A 41 -1.56 7.58 -10.70
CA ASP A 41 -0.29 7.79 -11.40
C ASP A 41 -0.09 6.77 -12.53
N GLU A 42 -1.20 6.12 -12.92
CA GLU A 42 -1.41 5.20 -14.04
C GLU A 42 -0.48 5.50 -15.22
N THR A 43 0.67 4.87 -15.15
CA THR A 43 1.50 4.50 -16.28
C THR A 43 1.09 3.10 -16.69
N GLU A 44 1.22 2.78 -17.98
CA GLU A 44 0.96 1.48 -18.60
C GLU A 44 1.73 0.29 -17.98
N GLN A 45 2.44 0.51 -16.86
CA GLN A 45 3.38 -0.38 -16.19
C GLN A 45 2.70 -1.40 -15.27
N CYS A 46 1.39 -1.33 -15.01
CA CYS A 46 0.68 -2.30 -14.18
C CYS A 46 -0.71 -2.68 -14.76
N PRO A 47 -0.78 -3.25 -15.98
CA PRO A 47 -2.05 -3.51 -16.66
C PRO A 47 -2.91 -4.59 -15.98
N GLN A 48 -2.30 -5.60 -15.33
CA GLN A 48 -3.05 -6.66 -14.64
C GLN A 48 -3.44 -6.29 -13.19
N ARG A 49 -3.26 -5.04 -12.76
CA ARG A 49 -3.57 -4.64 -11.38
C ARG A 49 -5.08 -4.68 -11.13
N ILE A 50 -5.46 -5.30 -10.01
CA ILE A 50 -6.83 -5.23 -9.51
C ILE A 50 -7.17 -3.78 -9.14
N LYS A 51 -8.22 -3.23 -9.77
CA LYS A 51 -8.66 -1.84 -9.64
C LYS A 51 -9.41 -1.54 -8.33
N ILE A 52 -8.81 -1.94 -7.21
CA ILE A 52 -9.32 -1.69 -5.86
C ILE A 52 -8.25 -0.92 -5.09
N ARG A 53 -8.62 0.29 -4.63
CA ARG A 53 -7.76 1.15 -3.82
C ARG A 53 -7.61 0.61 -2.40
N CYS A 54 -6.44 0.84 -1.80
CA CYS A 54 -6.15 0.39 -0.43
C CYS A 54 -7.14 0.97 0.60
N PHE A 55 -7.54 2.24 0.41
CA PHE A 55 -8.50 2.93 1.27
C PHE A 55 -9.83 2.19 1.38
N ASN A 56 -10.33 1.60 0.29
CA ASN A 56 -11.61 0.88 0.29
C ASN A 56 -11.55 -0.38 1.15
N ILE A 57 -10.39 -1.02 1.22
CA ILE A 57 -10.17 -2.25 1.98
C ILE A 57 -10.00 -1.92 3.45
N ILE A 58 -9.21 -0.89 3.79
CA ILE A 58 -9.05 -0.40 5.16
C ILE A 58 -10.41 0.08 5.72
N LYS A 59 -11.24 0.71 4.89
CA LYS A 59 -12.60 1.13 5.28
C LYS A 59 -13.50 -0.07 5.63
N LYS A 60 -13.36 -1.20 4.93
CA LYS A 60 -14.14 -2.42 5.19
C LYS A 60 -13.51 -3.35 6.24
N GLY A 61 -12.20 -3.28 6.44
CA GLY A 61 -11.46 -4.13 7.36
C GLY A 61 -11.37 -3.61 8.79
N THR A 62 -10.91 -4.49 9.68
CA THR A 62 -10.60 -4.25 11.10
C THR A 62 -9.29 -4.95 11.45
N PRO A 63 -8.33 -4.32 12.15
CA PRO A 63 -8.35 -2.96 12.73
C PRO A 63 -8.27 -1.83 11.69
N LYS A 64 -8.56 -0.60 12.13
CA LYS A 64 -8.36 0.60 11.31
C LYS A 64 -6.87 0.95 11.29
N LEU A 65 -6.34 1.12 10.09
CA LEU A 65 -4.94 1.42 9.83
C LEU A 65 -4.78 2.92 9.55
N GLU A 66 -3.70 3.51 10.04
CA GLU A 66 -3.28 4.83 9.59
C GLU A 66 -2.80 4.75 8.13
N LEU A 67 -3.21 5.72 7.31
CA LEU A 67 -2.88 5.74 5.89
C LEU A 67 -2.22 7.06 5.53
N TYR A 68 -0.95 7.01 5.14
CA TYR A 68 -0.20 8.15 4.63
C TYR A 68 0.02 7.94 3.13
N SER A 69 -0.49 8.88 2.33
CA SER A 69 -0.43 8.82 0.86
C SER A 69 0.42 9.95 0.30
N ASN A 70 1.01 9.73 -0.89
CA ASN A 70 1.84 10.70 -1.61
C ASN A 70 3.21 11.00 -0.99
N PHE A 71 3.77 10.08 -0.19
CA PHE A 71 5.11 10.23 0.37
C PHE A 71 6.19 10.13 -0.71
N MET A 72 7.01 11.18 -0.91
CA MET A 72 8.05 11.22 -1.96
C MET A 72 7.52 10.83 -3.35
N ARG A 73 6.31 11.28 -3.69
CA ARG A 73 5.58 10.86 -4.90
C ARG A 73 6.35 11.10 -6.20
N LYS A 74 7.15 12.16 -6.30
CA LYS A 74 7.94 12.49 -7.50
C LYS A 74 8.97 11.38 -7.81
N GLU A 75 9.77 11.02 -6.81
CA GLU A 75 10.79 9.98 -6.92
C GLU A 75 10.16 8.60 -7.15
N CYS A 76 9.06 8.30 -6.45
CA CYS A 76 8.34 7.04 -6.65
C CYS A 76 7.78 6.90 -8.08
N LYS A 77 7.35 7.99 -8.71
CA LYS A 77 6.91 7.99 -10.11
C LYS A 77 8.05 7.74 -11.08
N GLU A 78 9.22 8.33 -10.83
CA GLU A 78 10.41 8.10 -11.64
C GLU A 78 10.84 6.63 -11.57
N LEU A 79 10.79 6.02 -10.39
CA LEU A 79 11.06 4.59 -10.22
C LEU A 79 10.05 3.70 -10.95
N LEU A 80 8.77 4.05 -10.96
CA LEU A 80 7.75 3.28 -11.69
C LEU A 80 8.07 3.22 -13.20
N LYS A 81 8.60 4.30 -13.77
CA LYS A 81 9.00 4.33 -15.20
C LYS A 81 10.11 3.33 -15.55
N LEU A 82 10.89 2.88 -14.57
CA LEU A 82 11.94 1.88 -14.75
C LEU A 82 11.41 0.45 -14.72
N CYS A 83 10.18 0.24 -14.24
CA CYS A 83 9.56 -1.08 -14.14
C CYS A 83 9.06 -1.48 -15.53
N ARG A 84 9.93 -2.12 -16.32
CA ARG A 84 9.69 -2.52 -17.70
C ARG A 84 9.68 -4.04 -17.84
#